data_AF-A0A068MU68-F1
#
_entry.id   AF-A0A068MU68-F1
#
_cell.length_a   1.000
_cell.length_b   1.000
_cell.length_c   1.000
_cell.angle_alpha   90.00
_cell.angle_beta   90.00
_cell.angle_gamma   90.00
#
_symmetry.space_group_name_H-M   'P 1'
#
loop_
_entity.id
_entity.type
_entity.pdbx_description
1 polymer ?
#
loop_
_entity_poly.entity_id
_entity_poly.type
_entity_poly.pdbx_seq_one_letter_code
_entity_poly.pdbx_strand_id
1 'polypeptide(L)'
;MVQVFRTIAGLQTYLRNAGRGKSIGLVPTMGALHAGHGSLLKRAIAETDLVVLSIFVNPLQFGPQEDLERYPRNFDGDRQWAESLGVAAIFAPTVADLGIDTKGGQTSVLPPPAMTEILCGAHRPGHFQGVATIVTKLFTIICPDVAYFGEKDAQQLAIVRRLVRDLNLTVNIRSCPTVREESGLAMSSRNQYLTSQEKEQAAVLYRSLQAAQQQYRHGDRQASSLLTSAEAILATEPAVKVQYLQLVEADILQPITGELPGQSPVLMAIAAYVGQTRLIDNLVLNNRLPIIAIDGPAGAGKSTVTRQVADRLELTYLDTGAMYRALAWLILNQGVDSQDEAAVAELTSPAEIELISRPAPQLTGVKVNGQDVSDAIRTPTVTQLVSTIAAQGAVRAKLLKLQRQYGDRGGIVAEGRDIGTQVFPNAELKIFLTASVQERARRRLKDFEAQGNQTVDLSQLEADIAQRDYLDSTRAIAPLQKAGDAVEIVSDDLTIAEVVEIIIDLYKAI
;
A
#
# COMPACT_ATOMS: atom_id res chain seq x y z
N MET A 1 -19.52 15.48 -15.22
CA MET A 1 -20.23 16.02 -14.05
C MET A 1 -20.23 14.99 -12.94
N VAL A 2 -19.76 15.38 -11.76
CA VAL A 2 -19.80 14.55 -10.55
C VAL A 2 -21.24 14.38 -10.08
N GLN A 3 -21.65 13.15 -9.72
CA GLN A 3 -22.99 12.89 -9.19
C GLN A 3 -23.00 13.03 -7.67
N VAL A 4 -24.00 13.70 -7.10
CA VAL A 4 -24.13 13.91 -5.65
C VAL A 4 -25.26 13.05 -5.10
N PHE A 5 -24.95 12.22 -4.10
CA PHE A 5 -25.91 11.37 -3.42
C PHE A 5 -25.99 11.76 -1.94
N ARG A 6 -27.21 12.01 -1.45
CA ARG A 6 -27.48 12.26 -0.02
C ARG A 6 -28.04 11.04 0.70
N THR A 7 -28.64 10.11 -0.04
CA THR A 7 -29.28 8.92 0.52
C THR A 7 -28.49 7.65 0.19
N ILE A 8 -28.52 6.68 1.10
CA ILE A 8 -27.90 5.36 0.92
C ILE A 8 -28.49 4.67 -0.32
N ALA A 9 -29.82 4.67 -0.46
CA ALA A 9 -30.50 4.02 -1.58
C ALA A 9 -30.10 4.60 -2.93
N GLY A 10 -29.93 5.93 -3.03
CA GLY A 10 -29.48 6.60 -4.25
C GLY A 10 -28.08 6.17 -4.66
N LEU A 11 -27.13 6.25 -3.72
CA LEU A 11 -25.74 5.85 -3.98
C LEU A 11 -25.65 4.38 -4.37
N GLN A 12 -26.28 3.48 -3.61
CA GLN A 12 -26.21 2.05 -3.89
C GLN A 12 -26.84 1.68 -5.23
N THR A 13 -27.89 2.39 -5.65
CA THR A 13 -28.49 2.20 -6.98
C THR A 13 -27.54 2.64 -8.08
N TYR A 14 -26.86 3.77 -7.91
CA TYR A 14 -25.82 4.23 -8.84
C TYR A 14 -24.67 3.23 -8.95
N LEU A 15 -24.13 2.76 -7.81
CA LEU A 15 -23.01 1.80 -7.79
C LEU A 15 -23.39 0.46 -8.43
N ARG A 16 -24.59 -0.08 -8.16
CA ARG A 16 -25.07 -1.30 -8.82
C ARG A 16 -25.20 -1.15 -10.34
N ASN A 17 -25.58 0.04 -10.82
CA ASN A 17 -25.77 0.32 -12.24
C ASN A 17 -24.46 0.64 -12.97
N ALA A 18 -23.35 0.92 -12.26
CA ALA A 18 -22.05 1.23 -12.86
C ALA A 18 -21.42 0.05 -13.63
N GLY A 19 -21.97 -1.16 -13.46
CA GLY A 19 -21.56 -2.40 -14.14
C GLY A 19 -20.82 -3.35 -13.18
N ARG A 20 -21.01 -4.67 -13.37
CA ARG A 20 -20.26 -5.69 -12.63
C ARG A 20 -18.79 -5.66 -13.06
N GLY A 21 -17.87 -5.70 -12.11
CA GLY A 21 -16.42 -5.81 -12.37
C GLY A 21 -15.64 -4.49 -12.38
N LYS A 22 -16.29 -3.33 -12.19
CA LYS A 22 -15.57 -2.06 -11.97
C LYS A 22 -15.07 -1.96 -10.54
N SER A 23 -13.81 -1.60 -10.39
CA SER A 23 -13.19 -1.32 -9.09
C SER A 23 -13.67 0.02 -8.52
N ILE A 24 -14.02 0.03 -7.23
CA ILE A 24 -14.51 1.19 -6.50
C ILE A 24 -13.44 1.66 -5.51
N GLY A 25 -12.94 2.87 -5.72
CA GLY A 25 -12.10 3.60 -4.78
C GLY A 25 -12.93 4.48 -3.85
N LEU A 26 -12.70 4.39 -2.54
CA LEU A 26 -13.31 5.26 -1.54
C LEU A 26 -12.29 6.22 -0.92
N VAL A 27 -12.59 7.51 -0.94
CA VAL A 27 -11.87 8.52 -0.14
C VAL A 27 -12.83 9.08 0.93
N PRO A 28 -12.71 8.67 2.20
CA PRO A 28 -13.55 9.19 3.27
C PRO A 28 -13.01 10.50 3.85
N THR A 29 -13.87 11.53 3.90
CA THR A 29 -13.49 12.87 4.38
C THR A 29 -14.60 13.51 5.22
N MET A 30 -14.25 14.58 5.95
CA MET A 30 -15.22 15.46 6.60
C MET A 30 -15.53 16.73 5.77
N GLY A 31 -15.07 16.81 4.52
CA GLY A 31 -15.12 18.04 3.71
C GLY A 31 -13.99 19.01 4.02
N ALA A 32 -14.15 20.27 3.59
CA ALA A 32 -13.12 21.31 3.68
C ALA A 32 -11.81 20.85 3.05
N LEU A 33 -11.90 20.48 1.78
CA LEU A 33 -10.88 19.77 1.06
C LEU A 33 -9.64 20.65 0.84
N HIS A 34 -8.45 20.03 0.78
CA HIS A 34 -7.16 20.68 0.60
C HIS A 34 -6.21 19.75 -0.14
N ALA A 35 -5.00 20.19 -0.53
CA ALA A 35 -4.12 19.41 -1.42
C ALA A 35 -3.78 18.00 -0.90
N GLY A 36 -3.73 17.80 0.42
CA GLY A 36 -3.70 16.47 1.04
C GLY A 36 -4.86 15.54 0.65
N HIS A 37 -6.11 16.02 0.64
CA HIS A 37 -7.24 15.25 0.11
C HIS A 37 -7.13 15.05 -1.41
N GLY A 38 -6.64 16.07 -2.12
CA GLY A 38 -6.38 16.00 -3.56
C GLY A 38 -5.40 14.89 -3.94
N SER A 39 -4.36 14.63 -3.14
CA SER A 39 -3.42 13.53 -3.39
C SER A 39 -4.09 12.15 -3.23
N LEU A 40 -4.97 11.99 -2.23
CA LEU A 40 -5.78 10.76 -2.07
C LEU A 40 -6.66 10.52 -3.29
N LEU A 41 -7.38 11.56 -3.74
CA LEU A 41 -8.28 11.48 -4.89
C LEU A 41 -7.52 11.15 -6.18
N LYS A 42 -6.41 11.84 -6.45
CA LYS A 42 -5.57 11.56 -7.63
C LYS A 42 -5.07 10.12 -7.64
N ARG A 43 -4.65 9.61 -6.48
CA ARG A 43 -4.22 8.21 -6.36
C ARG A 43 -5.38 7.24 -6.59
N ALA A 44 -6.56 7.51 -6.01
CA ALA A 44 -7.74 6.69 -6.22
C ALA A 44 -8.17 6.64 -7.69
N ILE A 45 -8.15 7.78 -8.38
CA ILE A 45 -8.49 7.89 -9.81
C ILE A 45 -7.50 7.12 -10.69
N ALA A 46 -6.21 7.11 -10.32
CA ALA A 46 -5.20 6.38 -11.05
C ALA A 46 -5.25 4.85 -10.82
N GLU A 47 -5.83 4.40 -9.71
CA GLU A 47 -5.80 2.99 -9.27
C GLU A 47 -7.17 2.28 -9.37
N THR A 48 -8.28 3.00 -9.62
CA THR A 48 -9.64 2.42 -9.65
C THR A 48 -10.52 3.01 -10.76
N ASP A 49 -11.54 2.26 -11.18
CA ASP A 49 -12.44 2.64 -12.27
C ASP A 49 -13.46 3.71 -11.86
N LEU A 50 -13.88 3.71 -10.59
CA LEU A 50 -14.88 4.61 -10.05
C LEU A 50 -14.47 5.09 -8.66
N VAL A 51 -14.33 6.41 -8.50
CA VAL A 51 -14.00 7.01 -7.20
C VAL A 51 -15.25 7.63 -6.55
N VAL A 52 -15.53 7.18 -5.32
CA VAL A 52 -16.51 7.75 -4.41
C VAL A 52 -15.79 8.57 -3.34
N LEU A 53 -16.07 9.87 -3.31
CA LEU A 53 -15.69 10.76 -2.22
C LEU A 53 -16.84 10.81 -1.21
N SER A 54 -16.60 10.49 0.06
CA SER A 54 -17.59 10.80 1.10
C SER A 54 -17.23 12.09 1.84
N ILE A 55 -18.24 12.94 2.05
CA ILE A 55 -18.15 14.20 2.80
C ILE A 55 -19.16 14.12 3.92
N PHE A 56 -18.69 13.80 5.13
CA PHE A 56 -19.54 13.68 6.30
C PHE A 56 -18.80 14.10 7.57
N VAL A 57 -19.23 15.21 8.19
CA VAL A 57 -18.73 15.63 9.50
C VAL A 57 -19.38 14.74 10.55
N ASN A 58 -18.68 13.67 10.93
CA ASN A 58 -19.18 12.64 11.83
C ASN A 58 -19.28 13.13 13.28
N PRO A 59 -20.47 13.34 13.88
CA PRO A 59 -20.57 13.83 15.25
C PRO A 59 -20.01 12.85 16.29
N LEU A 60 -20.00 11.54 15.99
CA LEU A 60 -19.57 10.49 16.93
C LEU A 60 -18.08 10.55 17.29
N GLN A 61 -17.27 11.22 16.46
CA GLN A 61 -15.84 11.33 16.68
C GLN A 61 -15.43 12.69 17.29
N PHE A 62 -16.41 13.51 17.71
CA PHE A 62 -16.15 14.78 18.39
C PHE A 62 -16.55 14.69 19.85
N GLY A 63 -15.63 15.11 20.74
CA GLY A 63 -15.95 15.31 22.14
C GLY A 63 -16.85 16.54 22.37
N PRO A 64 -17.51 16.67 23.54
CA PRO A 64 -18.43 17.78 23.84
C PRO A 64 -17.81 19.18 23.76
N GLN A 65 -16.49 19.28 23.97
CA GLN A 65 -15.74 20.55 23.94
C GLN A 65 -14.93 20.71 22.64
N GLU A 66 -15.08 19.82 21.67
CA GLU A 66 -14.37 19.88 20.39
C GLU A 66 -15.09 20.77 19.37
N ASP A 67 -14.47 20.94 18.20
CA ASP A 67 -14.83 21.94 17.21
C ASP A 67 -15.98 21.52 16.26
N LEU A 68 -16.91 20.66 16.68
CA LEU A 68 -17.98 20.12 15.80
C LEU A 68 -18.85 21.23 15.18
N GLU A 69 -19.25 22.22 15.98
CA GLU A 69 -20.09 23.33 15.51
C GLU A 69 -19.32 24.25 14.55
N ARG A 70 -18.03 24.48 14.83
CA ARG A 70 -17.15 25.39 14.11
C ARG A 70 -16.40 24.74 12.94
N TYR A 71 -16.51 23.43 12.76
CA TYR A 71 -15.81 22.71 11.71
C TYR A 71 -16.16 23.29 10.33
N PRO A 72 -15.16 23.57 9.46
CA PRO A 72 -15.41 24.18 8.16
C PRO A 72 -16.34 23.35 7.29
N ARG A 73 -17.27 24.02 6.63
CA ARG A 73 -18.19 23.42 5.66
C ARG A 73 -18.25 24.30 4.42
N ASN A 74 -17.68 23.82 3.31
CA ASN A 74 -17.75 24.47 2.01
C ASN A 74 -18.12 23.46 0.92
N PHE A 75 -19.34 22.94 0.99
CA PHE A 75 -19.77 21.84 0.13
C PHE A 75 -19.67 22.17 -1.36
N ASP A 76 -20.05 23.38 -1.78
CA ASP A 76 -20.03 23.76 -3.19
C ASP A 76 -18.59 23.88 -3.72
N GLY A 77 -17.67 24.44 -2.93
CA GLY A 77 -16.25 24.48 -3.28
C GLY A 77 -15.63 23.08 -3.33
N ASP A 78 -15.93 22.25 -2.33
CA ASP A 78 -15.48 20.85 -2.27
C ASP A 78 -15.98 20.06 -3.49
N ARG A 79 -17.25 20.23 -3.87
CA ARG A 79 -17.87 19.59 -5.03
C ARG A 79 -17.19 19.99 -6.33
N GLN A 80 -17.02 21.29 -6.57
CA GLN A 80 -16.40 21.80 -7.80
C GLN A 80 -14.96 21.31 -7.93
N TRP A 81 -14.21 21.29 -6.82
CA TRP A 81 -12.84 20.82 -6.83
C TRP A 81 -12.72 19.30 -7.02
N ALA A 82 -13.59 18.52 -6.38
CA ALA A 82 -13.66 17.08 -6.60
C ALA A 82 -14.03 16.76 -8.07
N GLU A 83 -14.95 17.52 -8.67
CA GLU A 83 -15.32 17.38 -10.07
C GLU A 83 -14.14 17.64 -11.01
N SER A 84 -13.34 18.69 -10.77
CA SER A 84 -12.18 19.00 -11.61
C SER A 84 -11.05 17.97 -11.51
N LEU A 85 -11.01 17.19 -10.44
CA LEU A 85 -10.09 16.06 -10.29
C LEU A 85 -10.58 14.79 -11.01
N GLY A 86 -11.86 14.70 -11.39
CA GLY A 86 -12.42 13.50 -12.04
C GLY A 86 -13.15 12.55 -11.10
N VAL A 87 -13.60 13.02 -9.93
CA VAL A 87 -14.43 12.21 -9.01
C VAL A 87 -15.75 11.84 -9.68
N ALA A 88 -16.12 10.56 -9.60
CA ALA A 88 -17.35 10.05 -10.21
C ALA A 88 -18.59 10.37 -9.35
N ALA A 89 -18.51 10.13 -8.05
CA ALA A 89 -19.61 10.36 -7.12
C ALA A 89 -19.17 10.97 -5.79
N ILE A 90 -20.02 11.86 -5.25
CA ILE A 90 -19.91 12.39 -3.89
C ILE A 90 -21.06 11.84 -3.06
N PHE A 91 -20.74 11.18 -1.95
CA PHE A 91 -21.71 10.78 -0.93
C PHE A 91 -21.68 11.78 0.22
N ALA A 92 -22.74 12.57 0.35
CA ALA A 92 -22.85 13.64 1.34
C ALA A 92 -24.14 13.48 2.17
N PRO A 93 -24.23 12.43 3.02
CA PRO A 93 -25.41 12.17 3.82
C PRO A 93 -25.55 13.14 5.00
N THR A 94 -26.76 13.28 5.51
CA THR A 94 -27.00 13.88 6.83
C THR A 94 -26.80 12.84 7.95
N VAL A 95 -26.77 13.31 9.21
CA VAL A 95 -26.74 12.45 10.41
C VAL A 95 -27.94 11.47 10.40
N ALA A 96 -29.11 11.96 9.99
CA ALA A 96 -30.33 11.15 9.89
C ALA A 96 -30.25 10.12 8.77
N ASP A 97 -29.67 10.46 7.61
CA ASP A 97 -29.52 9.53 6.48
C ASP A 97 -28.63 8.32 6.83
N LEU A 98 -27.68 8.50 7.75
CA LEU A 98 -26.85 7.42 8.28
C LEU A 98 -27.46 6.70 9.48
N GLY A 99 -28.64 7.11 9.94
CA GLY A 99 -29.30 6.55 11.10
C GLY A 99 -28.46 6.69 12.37
N ILE A 100 -27.76 7.81 12.53
CA ILE A 100 -26.99 8.12 13.74
C ILE A 100 -27.96 8.72 14.75
N ASP A 101 -28.26 7.96 15.79
CA ASP A 101 -29.02 8.42 16.94
C ASP A 101 -28.05 8.78 18.06
N THR A 102 -28.07 10.06 18.47
CA THR A 102 -27.25 10.58 19.57
C THR A 102 -28.00 10.57 20.91
N LYS A 103 -29.26 10.13 20.94
CA LYS A 103 -30.14 10.13 22.12
C LYS A 103 -30.51 8.72 22.58
N GLY A 104 -30.82 7.82 21.65
CA GLY A 104 -30.90 6.37 21.87
C GLY A 104 -29.55 5.73 21.54
N GLY A 105 -29.04 4.85 22.41
CA GLY A 105 -27.77 4.17 22.15
C GLY A 105 -27.76 3.48 20.77
N GLN A 106 -26.60 3.49 20.10
CA GLN A 106 -26.42 2.88 18.78
C GLN A 106 -25.38 1.75 18.83
N THR A 107 -25.47 0.80 17.89
CA THR A 107 -24.39 -0.17 17.68
C THR A 107 -23.11 0.55 17.29
N SER A 108 -22.02 0.26 18.00
CA SER A 108 -20.72 0.86 17.77
C SER A 108 -19.65 -0.20 17.58
N VAL A 109 -18.59 0.17 16.85
CA VAL A 109 -17.40 -0.65 16.70
C VAL A 109 -16.32 -0.11 17.66
N LEU A 110 -15.84 -0.97 18.54
CA LEU A 110 -14.85 -0.64 19.56
C LEU A 110 -13.49 -1.23 19.15
N PRO A 111 -12.50 -0.39 18.77
CA PRO A 111 -11.13 -0.86 18.57
C PRO A 111 -10.50 -1.37 19.89
N PRO A 112 -9.40 -2.14 19.82
CA PRO A 112 -8.70 -2.61 21.01
C PRO A 112 -8.26 -1.44 21.92
N PRO A 113 -8.45 -1.52 23.26
CA PRO A 113 -8.06 -0.46 24.20
C PRO A 113 -6.60 -0.01 24.05
N ALA A 114 -5.70 -0.96 23.82
CA ALA A 114 -4.27 -0.70 23.60
C ALA A 114 -3.97 0.27 22.44
N MET A 115 -4.89 0.42 21.47
CA MET A 115 -4.74 1.36 20.36
C MET A 115 -5.48 2.69 20.60
N THR A 116 -6.40 2.75 21.57
CA THR A 116 -7.27 3.93 21.81
C THR A 116 -6.98 4.64 23.12
N GLU A 117 -6.22 4.05 24.04
CA GLU A 117 -5.87 4.65 25.35
C GLU A 117 -4.49 5.33 25.34
N ILE A 118 -3.94 5.56 24.16
CA ILE A 118 -2.62 6.17 23.91
C ILE A 118 -2.72 7.26 22.84
N LEU A 119 -1.66 8.06 22.68
CA LEU A 119 -1.56 9.11 21.65
C LEU A 119 -2.83 9.99 21.61
N CYS A 120 -3.42 10.24 20.43
CA CYS A 120 -4.65 11.04 20.33
C CYS A 120 -5.82 10.44 21.09
N GLY A 121 -5.88 9.12 21.25
CA GLY A 121 -6.99 8.43 21.88
C GLY A 121 -7.09 8.73 23.38
N ALA A 122 -5.94 8.76 24.07
CA ALA A 122 -5.85 9.15 25.47
C ALA A 122 -6.40 10.57 25.74
N HIS A 123 -6.23 11.47 24.78
CA HIS A 123 -6.67 12.87 24.89
C HIS A 123 -8.04 13.14 24.26
N ARG A 124 -8.62 12.17 23.56
CA ARG A 124 -9.90 12.30 22.86
C ARG A 124 -10.76 11.03 23.10
N PRO A 125 -11.24 10.81 24.33
CA PRO A 125 -12.01 9.61 24.66
C PRO A 125 -13.22 9.44 23.73
N GLY A 126 -13.45 8.22 23.23
CA GLY A 126 -14.53 7.91 22.29
C GLY A 126 -14.25 8.30 20.82
N HIS A 127 -13.23 9.11 20.54
CA HIS A 127 -12.92 9.57 19.17
C HIS A 127 -12.79 8.40 18.18
N PHE A 128 -11.95 7.42 18.51
CA PHE A 128 -11.68 6.29 17.60
C PHE A 128 -12.80 5.25 17.55
N GLN A 129 -13.66 5.17 18.58
CA GLN A 129 -14.92 4.41 18.49
C GLN A 129 -15.84 5.07 17.44
N GLY A 130 -15.95 6.40 17.47
CA GLY A 130 -16.68 7.17 16.47
C GLY A 130 -16.14 6.97 15.05
N VAL A 131 -14.81 7.03 14.88
CA VAL A 131 -14.13 6.77 13.60
C VAL A 131 -14.36 5.34 13.12
N ALA A 132 -14.12 4.33 13.94
CA ALA A 132 -14.28 2.92 13.55
C ALA A 132 -15.74 2.59 13.20
N THR A 133 -16.70 3.19 13.91
CA THR A 133 -18.13 3.00 13.64
C THR A 133 -18.51 3.60 12.28
N ILE A 134 -18.11 4.85 12.00
CA ILE A 134 -18.48 5.50 10.73
C ILE A 134 -17.78 4.86 9.53
N VAL A 135 -16.51 4.49 9.67
CA VAL A 135 -15.74 3.83 8.60
C VAL A 135 -16.35 2.47 8.27
N THR A 136 -16.72 1.68 9.28
CA THR A 136 -17.45 0.41 9.07
C THR A 136 -18.75 0.63 8.30
N LYS A 137 -19.56 1.64 8.69
CA LYS A 137 -20.80 1.96 7.96
C LYS A 137 -20.53 2.34 6.50
N LEU A 138 -19.53 3.17 6.24
CA LEU A 138 -19.15 3.56 4.87
C LEU A 138 -18.70 2.34 4.05
N PHE A 139 -17.89 1.44 4.62
CA PHE A 139 -17.48 0.21 3.94
C PHE A 139 -18.65 -0.71 3.62
N THR A 140 -19.65 -0.83 4.50
CA THR A 140 -20.87 -1.61 4.23
C THR A 140 -21.79 -0.94 3.21
N ILE A 141 -21.90 0.39 3.21
CA ILE A 141 -22.76 1.12 2.28
C ILE A 141 -22.19 1.11 0.87
N ILE A 142 -20.89 1.32 0.74
CA ILE A 142 -20.18 1.59 -0.53
C ILE A 142 -19.56 0.31 -1.11
N CYS A 143 -19.20 -0.66 -0.26
CA CYS A 143 -18.45 -1.87 -0.62
C CYS A 143 -17.23 -1.57 -1.52
N PRO A 144 -16.31 -0.67 -1.11
CA PRO A 144 -15.17 -0.32 -1.95
C PRO A 144 -14.14 -1.45 -2.03
N ASP A 145 -13.49 -1.59 -3.18
CA ASP A 145 -12.34 -2.49 -3.35
C ASP A 145 -11.08 -1.92 -2.68
N VAL A 146 -10.93 -0.59 -2.71
CA VAL A 146 -9.81 0.14 -2.11
C VAL A 146 -10.32 1.38 -1.38
N ALA A 147 -9.83 1.63 -0.18
CA ALA A 147 -10.08 2.86 0.56
C ALA A 147 -8.77 3.59 0.90
N TYR A 148 -8.75 4.90 0.63
CA TYR A 148 -7.55 5.73 0.69
C TYR A 148 -7.56 6.60 1.94
N PHE A 149 -6.50 6.50 2.74
CA PHE A 149 -6.34 7.25 3.98
C PHE A 149 -4.96 7.94 4.02
N GLY A 150 -4.91 9.16 4.54
CA GLY A 150 -3.67 9.90 4.72
C GLY A 150 -2.85 9.40 5.92
N GLU A 151 -1.53 9.33 5.75
CA GLU A 151 -0.58 8.92 6.79
C GLU A 151 -0.45 9.96 7.92
N LYS A 152 -0.89 11.20 7.69
CA LYS A 152 -0.93 12.27 8.70
C LYS A 152 -1.69 11.84 9.96
N ASP A 153 -2.78 11.11 9.81
CA ASP A 153 -3.60 10.58 10.90
C ASP A 153 -3.18 9.12 11.18
N ALA A 154 -1.90 8.90 11.50
CA ALA A 154 -1.29 7.56 11.59
C ALA A 154 -2.00 6.60 12.56
N GLN A 155 -2.43 7.09 13.72
CA GLN A 155 -3.19 6.27 14.68
C GLN A 155 -4.55 5.84 14.11
N GLN A 156 -5.24 6.72 13.38
CA GLN A 156 -6.46 6.36 12.66
C GLN A 156 -6.19 5.29 11.61
N LEU A 157 -5.13 5.46 10.81
CA LEU A 157 -4.76 4.49 9.77
C LEU A 157 -4.46 3.11 10.37
N ALA A 158 -3.70 3.03 11.46
CA ALA A 158 -3.42 1.77 12.16
C ALA A 158 -4.71 1.12 12.69
N ILE A 159 -5.61 1.90 13.29
CA ILE A 159 -6.91 1.42 13.78
C ILE A 159 -7.80 0.93 12.63
N VAL A 160 -7.84 1.63 11.50
CA VAL A 160 -8.63 1.21 10.32
C VAL A 160 -8.06 -0.07 9.71
N ARG A 161 -6.73 -0.23 9.64
CA ARG A 161 -6.10 -1.49 9.22
C ARG A 161 -6.46 -2.64 10.17
N ARG A 162 -6.40 -2.39 11.48
CA ARG A 162 -6.81 -3.34 12.52
C ARG A 162 -8.28 -3.74 12.38
N LEU A 163 -9.15 -2.76 12.15
CA LEU A 163 -10.58 -2.95 11.93
C LEU A 163 -10.86 -3.87 10.73
N VAL A 164 -10.25 -3.58 9.59
CA VAL A 164 -10.41 -4.39 8.36
C VAL A 164 -9.98 -5.83 8.61
N ARG A 165 -8.82 -6.01 9.24
CA ARG A 165 -8.28 -7.34 9.55
C ARG A 165 -9.17 -8.11 10.54
N ASP A 166 -9.51 -7.51 11.67
CA ASP A 166 -10.20 -8.21 12.76
C ASP A 166 -11.67 -8.51 12.41
N LEU A 167 -12.30 -7.71 11.55
CA LEU A 167 -13.67 -7.93 11.08
C LEU A 167 -13.76 -8.63 9.71
N ASN A 168 -12.63 -9.09 9.15
CA ASN A 168 -12.55 -9.73 7.84
C ASN A 168 -13.22 -8.91 6.71
N LEU A 169 -13.05 -7.59 6.75
CA LEU A 169 -13.57 -6.72 5.70
C LEU A 169 -12.72 -6.89 4.43
N THR A 170 -13.36 -6.92 3.27
CA THR A 170 -12.70 -7.21 1.99
C THR A 170 -12.01 -5.99 1.36
N VAL A 171 -12.16 -4.80 1.96
CA VAL A 171 -11.58 -3.55 1.45
C VAL A 171 -10.06 -3.50 1.66
N ASN A 172 -9.34 -3.11 0.61
CA ASN A 172 -7.90 -2.86 0.72
C ASN A 172 -7.63 -1.44 1.23
N ILE A 173 -6.82 -1.29 2.27
CA ILE A 173 -6.45 0.03 2.80
C ILE A 173 -5.19 0.54 2.12
N ARG A 174 -5.33 1.64 1.36
CA ARG A 174 -4.20 2.34 0.75
C ARG A 174 -3.81 3.54 1.61
N SER A 175 -2.58 3.53 2.14
CA SER A 175 -2.00 4.70 2.80
C SER A 175 -1.40 5.65 1.77
N CYS A 176 -1.51 6.95 2.04
CA CYS A 176 -0.97 8.00 1.19
C CYS A 176 -0.12 8.96 2.01
N PRO A 177 1.07 9.33 1.52
CA PRO A 177 1.98 10.21 2.25
C PRO A 177 1.34 11.53 2.68
N THR A 178 1.78 12.03 3.84
CA THR A 178 1.42 13.35 4.34
C THR A 178 1.88 14.43 3.36
N VAL A 179 0.94 15.19 2.80
CA VAL A 179 1.25 16.39 2.01
C VAL A 179 1.54 17.55 2.96
N ARG A 180 2.60 18.31 2.65
CA ARG A 180 3.10 19.40 3.48
C ARG A 180 3.09 20.72 2.70
N GLU A 181 2.92 21.83 3.42
CA GLU A 181 3.20 23.18 2.92
C GLU A 181 4.72 23.35 2.70
N GLU A 182 5.16 24.40 2.01
CA GLU A 182 6.59 24.67 1.78
C GLU A 182 7.39 24.80 3.08
N SER A 183 6.76 25.28 4.14
CA SER A 183 7.33 25.35 5.49
C SER A 183 7.57 23.99 6.15
N GLY A 184 7.04 22.91 5.57
CA GLY A 184 7.03 21.57 6.16
C GLY A 184 5.80 21.27 7.02
N LEU A 185 4.95 22.26 7.30
CA LEU A 185 3.70 22.06 8.05
C LEU A 185 2.79 21.06 7.33
N ALA A 186 2.35 20.01 8.03
CA ALA A 186 1.40 19.05 7.49
C ALA A 186 0.06 19.73 7.14
N MET A 187 -0.44 19.50 5.93
CA MET A 187 -1.70 20.10 5.48
C MET A 187 -2.89 19.56 6.29
N SER A 188 -3.76 20.48 6.72
CA SER A 188 -4.95 20.18 7.52
C SER A 188 -6.01 21.23 7.27
N SER A 189 -7.30 20.84 7.26
CA SER A 189 -8.42 21.79 7.23
C SER A 189 -8.37 22.75 8.43
N ARG A 190 -7.79 22.32 9.56
CA ARG A 190 -7.61 23.16 10.76
C ARG A 190 -6.51 24.23 10.62
N ASN A 191 -5.65 24.18 9.59
CA ASN A 191 -4.63 25.21 9.38
C ASN A 191 -5.24 26.59 9.04
N GLN A 192 -6.51 26.63 8.63
CA GLN A 192 -7.24 27.89 8.39
C GLN A 192 -7.48 28.71 9.68
N TYR A 193 -7.37 28.09 10.85
CA TYR A 193 -7.54 28.76 12.14
C TYR A 193 -6.25 29.47 12.59
N LEU A 194 -5.12 29.15 11.97
CA LEU A 194 -3.82 29.70 12.31
C LEU A 194 -3.60 31.04 11.60
N THR A 195 -3.09 32.02 12.33
CA THR A 195 -2.48 33.23 11.77
C THR A 195 -1.19 32.88 11.02
N SER A 196 -0.67 33.80 10.19
CA SER A 196 0.59 33.59 9.47
C SER A 196 1.76 33.30 10.41
N GLN A 197 1.84 34.01 11.55
CA GLN A 197 2.86 33.78 12.57
C GLN A 197 2.72 32.39 13.21
N GLU A 198 1.50 31.97 13.54
CA GLU A 198 1.26 30.64 14.10
C GLU A 198 1.59 29.52 13.11
N LYS A 199 1.42 29.74 11.79
CA LYS A 199 1.84 28.78 10.77
C LYS A 199 3.35 28.61 10.71
N GLU A 200 4.10 29.72 10.79
CA GLU A 200 5.57 29.69 10.85
C GLU A 200 6.05 28.95 12.10
N GLN A 201 5.43 29.22 13.25
CA GLN A 201 5.73 28.52 14.51
C GLN A 201 5.41 27.03 14.42
N ALA A 202 4.28 26.66 13.82
CA ALA A 202 3.85 25.27 13.68
C ALA A 202 4.82 24.40 12.85
N ALA A 203 5.66 25.00 11.99
CA ALA A 203 6.69 24.28 11.24
C ALA A 203 7.73 23.58 12.15
N VAL A 204 7.87 24.01 13.41
CA VAL A 204 8.75 23.34 14.39
C VAL A 204 8.38 21.87 14.63
N LEU A 205 7.10 21.51 14.48
CA LEU A 205 6.64 20.13 14.68
C LEU A 205 7.31 19.17 13.69
N TYR A 206 7.41 19.58 12.43
CA TYR A 206 8.07 18.75 11.42
C TYR A 206 9.60 18.76 11.61
N ARG A 207 10.18 19.93 11.89
CA ARG A 207 11.62 20.06 12.17
C ARG A 207 12.05 19.17 13.34
N SER A 208 11.25 19.06 14.40
CA SER A 208 11.56 18.19 15.54
C SER A 208 11.53 16.71 15.17
N LEU A 209 10.55 16.29 14.37
CA LEU A 209 10.47 14.91 13.87
C LEU A 209 11.65 14.57 12.96
N GLN A 210 12.07 15.52 12.11
CA GLN A 210 13.24 15.36 11.23
C GLN A 210 14.55 15.24 12.01
N ALA A 211 14.72 16.00 13.10
CA ALA A 211 15.91 15.89 13.94
C ALA A 211 16.07 14.49 14.53
N ALA A 212 14.98 13.91 15.07
CA ALA A 212 15.00 12.53 15.54
C ALA A 212 15.22 11.53 14.40
N GLN A 213 14.59 11.73 13.23
CA GLN A 213 14.82 10.87 12.07
C GLN A 213 16.28 10.88 11.61
N GLN A 214 16.95 12.03 11.69
CA GLN A 214 18.37 12.14 11.35
C GLN A 214 19.25 11.36 12.34
N GLN A 215 19.02 11.49 13.65
CA GLN A 215 19.73 10.70 14.66
C GLN A 215 19.53 9.20 14.45
N TYR A 216 18.28 8.80 14.17
CA TYR A 216 17.95 7.42 13.81
C TYR A 216 18.73 6.95 12.56
N ARG A 217 18.81 7.75 11.51
CA ARG A 217 19.61 7.41 10.31
C ARG A 217 21.11 7.29 10.60
N HIS A 218 21.64 8.01 11.58
CA HIS A 218 23.03 7.90 12.01
C HIS A 218 23.32 6.71 12.94
N GLY A 219 22.33 5.86 13.20
CA GLY A 219 22.50 4.62 13.96
C GLY A 219 22.02 4.70 15.39
N ASP A 220 21.52 5.85 15.86
CA ASP A 220 20.91 5.93 17.19
C ASP A 220 19.61 5.09 17.21
N ARG A 221 19.51 4.21 18.20
CA ARG A 221 18.35 3.33 18.39
C ARG A 221 17.73 3.54 19.77
N GLN A 222 18.17 4.50 20.57
CA GLN A 222 17.64 4.69 21.91
C GLN A 222 16.45 5.66 21.91
N ALA A 223 15.27 5.20 22.32
CA ALA A 223 14.05 6.02 22.31
C ALA A 223 14.21 7.35 23.06
N SER A 224 14.82 7.33 24.24
CA SER A 224 15.05 8.54 25.03
C SER A 224 15.95 9.56 24.32
N SER A 225 16.98 9.11 23.61
CA SER A 225 17.89 9.99 22.85
C SER A 225 17.16 10.65 21.68
N LEU A 226 16.39 9.87 20.92
CA LEU A 226 15.59 10.38 19.80
C LEU A 226 14.55 11.40 20.27
N LEU A 227 13.82 11.11 21.36
CA LEU A 227 12.85 12.03 21.95
C LEU A 227 13.52 13.32 22.43
N THR A 228 14.64 13.22 23.14
CA THR A 228 15.41 14.38 23.62
C THR A 228 15.83 15.28 22.45
N SER A 229 16.26 14.71 21.32
CA SER A 229 16.65 15.48 20.14
C SER A 229 15.48 16.28 19.53
N ALA A 230 14.28 15.69 19.49
CA ALA A 230 13.08 16.35 19.02
C ALA A 230 12.60 17.43 20.02
N GLU A 231 12.63 17.14 21.32
CA GLU A 231 12.29 18.09 22.39
C GLU A 231 13.18 19.34 22.36
N ALA A 232 14.48 19.18 22.10
CA ALA A 232 15.40 20.31 21.97
C ALA A 232 15.00 21.27 20.83
N ILE A 233 14.51 20.73 19.70
CA ILE A 233 13.98 21.56 18.61
C ILE A 233 12.66 22.22 18.99
N LEU A 234 11.76 21.49 19.65
CA LEU A 234 10.47 22.06 20.10
C LEU A 234 10.66 23.21 21.07
N ALA A 235 11.67 23.14 21.95
CA ALA A 235 12.00 24.20 22.91
C ALA A 235 12.40 25.53 22.26
N THR A 236 12.75 25.53 20.96
CA THR A 236 13.06 26.78 20.21
C THR A 236 11.81 27.62 19.94
N GLU A 237 10.61 27.05 20.04
CA GLU A 237 9.34 27.75 19.82
C GLU A 237 8.39 27.59 21.03
N PRO A 238 8.58 28.37 22.12
CA PRO A 238 7.78 28.24 23.34
C PRO A 238 6.27 28.48 23.18
N ALA A 239 5.86 29.09 22.07
CA ALA A 239 4.45 29.29 21.72
C ALA A 239 3.73 27.95 21.39
N VAL A 240 4.49 26.91 21.02
CA VAL A 240 3.97 25.59 20.69
C VAL A 240 3.89 24.73 21.95
N LYS A 241 2.67 24.48 22.42
CA LYS A 241 2.41 23.69 23.63
C LYS A 241 2.23 22.22 23.28
N VAL A 242 3.30 21.43 23.46
CA VAL A 242 3.28 19.99 23.19
C VAL A 242 2.30 19.28 24.13
N GLN A 243 1.37 18.50 23.55
CA GLN A 243 0.45 17.63 24.28
C GLN A 243 1.07 16.24 24.50
N TYR A 244 1.68 15.69 23.46
CA TYR A 244 2.51 14.50 23.55
C TYR A 244 3.55 14.48 22.42
N LEU A 245 4.68 13.82 22.68
CA LEU A 245 5.64 13.35 21.70
C LEU A 245 6.02 11.93 22.13
N GLN A 246 5.72 10.92 21.31
CA GLN A 246 5.88 9.52 21.69
C GLN A 246 6.37 8.66 20.53
N LEU A 247 7.08 7.59 20.87
CA LEU A 247 7.48 6.52 19.96
C LEU A 247 6.62 5.28 20.24
N VAL A 248 6.05 4.71 19.18
CA VAL A 248 5.25 3.49 19.24
C VAL A 248 5.59 2.56 18.08
N GLU A 249 5.32 1.27 18.21
CA GLU A 249 5.31 0.36 17.06
C GLU A 249 4.23 0.78 16.06
N ALA A 250 4.54 0.90 14.76
CA ALA A 250 3.63 1.53 13.81
C ALA A 250 2.30 0.76 13.59
N ASP A 251 2.31 -0.58 13.72
CA ASP A 251 1.14 -1.41 13.41
C ASP A 251 0.24 -1.68 14.62
N ILE A 252 0.83 -1.93 15.79
CA ILE A 252 0.10 -2.28 17.02
C ILE A 252 0.04 -1.13 18.03
N LEU A 253 0.78 -0.05 17.76
CA LEU A 253 0.86 1.16 18.57
C LEU A 253 1.36 0.94 20.00
N GLN A 254 2.08 -0.14 20.28
CA GLN A 254 2.69 -0.33 21.60
C GLN A 254 3.78 0.71 21.85
N PRO A 255 3.78 1.42 23.01
CA PRO A 255 4.82 2.39 23.34
C PRO A 255 6.21 1.77 23.43
N ILE A 256 7.22 2.50 22.94
CA ILE A 256 8.63 2.11 22.97
C ILE A 256 9.38 3.05 23.91
N THR A 257 9.92 2.51 25.00
CA THR A 257 10.67 3.28 26.01
C THR A 257 12.17 2.97 26.05
N GLY A 258 12.61 1.92 25.37
CA GLY A 258 13.99 1.44 25.35
C GLY A 258 14.63 1.56 23.97
N GLU A 259 15.46 0.57 23.65
CA GLU A 259 16.03 0.44 22.32
C GLU A 259 14.92 0.13 21.29
N LEU A 260 14.96 0.80 20.15
CA LEU A 260 14.01 0.64 19.07
C LEU A 260 14.24 -0.72 18.40
N PRO A 261 13.17 -1.44 18.03
CA PRO A 261 13.31 -2.68 17.29
C PRO A 261 14.01 -2.41 15.95
N GLY A 262 15.13 -3.08 15.72
CA GLY A 262 15.99 -2.79 14.56
C GLY A 262 15.35 -3.03 13.18
N GLN A 263 14.25 -3.78 13.11
CA GLN A 263 13.62 -4.23 11.86
C GLN A 263 12.12 -3.91 11.73
N SER A 264 11.48 -3.37 12.76
CA SER A 264 10.05 -3.03 12.72
C SER A 264 9.86 -1.52 12.54
N PRO A 265 8.88 -1.08 11.72
CA PRO A 265 8.61 0.34 11.56
C PRO A 265 8.19 0.95 12.90
N VAL A 266 8.85 2.03 13.29
CA VAL A 266 8.55 2.78 14.50
C VAL A 266 7.87 4.09 14.10
N LEU A 267 6.73 4.39 14.71
CA LEU A 267 6.04 5.65 14.52
C LEU A 267 6.45 6.63 15.62
N MET A 268 7.06 7.75 15.23
CA MET A 268 7.18 8.93 16.10
C MET A 268 6.00 9.86 15.83
N ALA A 269 5.16 10.06 16.83
CA ALA A 269 3.95 10.88 16.71
C ALA A 269 3.97 12.05 17.68
N ILE A 270 3.50 13.21 17.22
CA ILE A 270 3.38 14.43 18.01
C ILE A 270 1.97 15.03 17.90
N ALA A 271 1.48 15.56 19.01
CA ALA A 271 0.37 16.50 19.03
C ALA A 271 0.73 17.72 19.86
N ALA A 272 0.35 18.90 19.39
CA ALA A 272 0.63 20.17 20.07
C ALA A 272 -0.47 21.20 19.80
N TYR A 273 -0.55 22.21 20.66
CA TYR A 273 -1.38 23.39 20.46
C TYR A 273 -0.52 24.56 19.98
N VAL A 274 -0.98 25.24 18.93
CA VAL A 274 -0.47 26.54 18.49
C VAL A 274 -1.65 27.51 18.55
N GLY A 275 -1.56 28.50 19.43
CA GLY A 275 -2.73 29.28 19.83
C GLY A 275 -3.81 28.37 20.46
N GLN A 276 -4.99 28.34 19.84
CA GLN A 276 -6.09 27.43 20.23
C GLN A 276 -6.20 26.19 19.33
N THR A 277 -5.38 26.10 18.28
CA THR A 277 -5.50 25.05 17.27
C THR A 277 -4.67 23.84 17.67
N ARG A 278 -5.31 22.69 17.82
CA ARG A 278 -4.63 21.41 18.03
C ARG A 278 -4.14 20.85 16.71
N LEU A 279 -2.84 20.71 16.57
CA LEU A 279 -2.16 20.13 15.41
C LEU A 279 -1.58 18.75 15.76
N ILE A 280 -1.45 17.92 14.74
CA ILE A 280 -0.80 16.61 14.84
C ILE A 280 0.16 16.46 13.67
N ASP A 281 1.23 15.72 13.90
CA ASP A 281 2.15 15.29 12.86
C ASP A 281 2.80 13.96 13.27
N ASN A 282 3.42 13.27 12.32
CA ASN A 282 4.16 12.05 12.59
C ASN A 282 5.21 11.76 11.51
N LEU A 283 6.18 10.92 11.87
CA LEU A 283 7.10 10.28 10.93
C LEU A 283 7.29 8.81 11.30
N VAL A 284 7.41 7.97 10.29
CA VAL A 284 7.86 6.60 10.46
C VAL A 284 9.38 6.58 10.41
N LEU A 285 9.99 6.07 11.47
CA LEU A 285 11.39 5.71 11.55
C LEU A 285 11.51 4.25 11.09
N ASN A 286 12.20 4.04 9.98
CA ASN A 286 12.42 2.71 9.42
C ASN A 286 13.87 2.59 8.96
N ASN A 287 14.49 1.44 9.20
CA ASN A 287 15.84 1.08 8.77
C ASN A 287 15.81 -0.09 7.80
N ARG A 288 14.66 -0.38 7.18
CA ARG A 288 14.59 -1.40 6.12
C ARG A 288 15.58 -1.04 5.02
N LEU A 289 16.29 -2.04 4.52
CA LEU A 289 17.11 -1.89 3.33
C LEU A 289 16.20 -1.63 2.11
N PRO A 290 16.69 -1.00 1.03
CA PRO A 290 15.83 -0.69 -0.12
C PRO A 290 15.27 -1.96 -0.78
N ILE A 291 14.10 -1.82 -1.40
CA ILE A 291 13.51 -2.84 -2.27
C ILE A 291 13.71 -2.41 -3.73
N ILE A 292 14.22 -3.34 -4.53
CA ILE A 292 14.26 -3.21 -5.99
C ILE A 292 13.16 -4.09 -6.58
N ALA A 293 12.21 -3.48 -7.26
CA ALA A 293 11.14 -4.16 -7.98
C ALA A 293 11.45 -4.23 -9.47
N ILE A 294 11.55 -5.43 -10.05
CA ILE A 294 11.83 -5.64 -11.47
C ILE A 294 10.62 -6.32 -12.13
N ASP A 295 9.85 -5.53 -12.87
CA ASP A 295 8.69 -6.00 -13.64
C ASP A 295 9.01 -6.12 -15.12
N GLY A 296 8.22 -6.92 -15.84
CA GLY A 296 8.30 -7.01 -17.29
C GLY A 296 7.75 -8.32 -17.86
N PRO A 297 7.63 -8.41 -19.19
CA PRO A 297 7.03 -9.57 -19.85
C PRO A 297 7.90 -10.84 -19.75
N ALA A 298 7.32 -12.00 -20.04
CA ALA A 298 8.02 -13.28 -19.95
C ALA A 298 9.18 -13.35 -20.95
N GLY A 299 10.34 -13.87 -20.55
CA GLY A 299 11.51 -13.97 -21.44
C GLY A 299 12.36 -12.70 -21.57
N ALA A 300 12.00 -11.59 -20.92
CA ALA A 300 12.79 -10.34 -20.94
C ALA A 300 14.15 -10.42 -20.21
N GLY A 301 14.56 -11.57 -19.69
CA GLY A 301 15.82 -11.74 -18.96
C GLY A 301 15.77 -11.39 -17.46
N LYS A 302 14.59 -11.04 -16.93
CA LYS A 302 14.38 -10.65 -15.52
C LYS A 302 15.09 -11.57 -14.54
N SER A 303 14.79 -12.88 -14.56
CA SER A 303 15.32 -13.81 -13.53
C SER A 303 16.82 -13.86 -13.48
N THR A 304 17.50 -13.63 -14.60
CA THR A 304 18.96 -13.59 -14.64
C THR A 304 19.49 -12.23 -14.16
N VAL A 305 18.89 -11.13 -14.63
CA VAL A 305 19.23 -9.76 -14.20
C VAL A 305 19.01 -9.58 -12.69
N THR A 306 17.82 -9.93 -12.19
CA THR A 306 17.43 -9.80 -10.78
C THR A 306 18.38 -10.54 -9.86
N ARG A 307 18.79 -11.77 -10.22
CA ARG A 307 19.78 -12.55 -9.46
C ARG A 307 21.15 -11.87 -9.41
N GLN A 308 21.66 -11.42 -10.56
CA GLN A 308 22.97 -10.75 -10.61
C GLN A 308 22.98 -9.40 -9.87
N VAL A 309 21.89 -8.63 -9.95
CA VAL A 309 21.72 -7.39 -9.18
C VAL A 309 21.70 -7.69 -7.68
N ALA A 310 20.94 -8.71 -7.26
CA ALA A 310 20.86 -9.13 -5.86
C ALA A 310 22.25 -9.54 -5.32
N ASP A 311 22.98 -10.38 -6.06
CA ASP A 311 24.32 -10.82 -5.70
C ASP A 311 25.30 -9.65 -5.57
N ARG A 312 25.28 -8.69 -6.51
CA ARG A 312 26.21 -7.56 -6.52
C ARG A 312 25.93 -6.48 -5.49
N LEU A 313 24.68 -6.35 -5.06
CA LEU A 313 24.26 -5.40 -4.03
C LEU A 313 24.15 -6.02 -2.64
N GLU A 314 24.48 -7.32 -2.51
CA GLU A 314 24.31 -8.10 -1.28
C GLU A 314 22.87 -8.08 -0.75
N LEU A 315 21.91 -8.05 -1.69
CA LEU A 315 20.48 -8.09 -1.42
C LEU A 315 19.93 -9.51 -1.63
N THR A 316 18.77 -9.78 -1.03
CA THR A 316 18.10 -11.08 -1.16
C THR A 316 17.25 -11.12 -2.43
N TYR A 317 17.52 -12.05 -3.34
CA TYR A 317 16.66 -12.33 -4.50
C TYR A 317 15.36 -12.99 -4.07
N LEU A 318 14.23 -12.43 -4.49
CA LEU A 318 12.88 -12.96 -4.26
C LEU A 318 12.25 -13.45 -5.58
N ASP A 319 12.30 -14.77 -5.82
CA ASP A 319 11.61 -15.42 -6.96
C ASP A 319 10.10 -15.51 -6.68
N THR A 320 9.37 -14.43 -6.95
CA THR A 320 7.92 -14.46 -6.76
C THR A 320 7.22 -15.44 -7.71
N GLY A 321 7.81 -15.69 -8.88
CA GLY A 321 7.30 -16.66 -9.85
C GLY A 321 7.26 -18.08 -9.28
N ALA A 322 8.22 -18.45 -8.42
CA ALA A 322 8.24 -19.75 -7.76
C ALA A 322 7.03 -19.94 -6.85
N MET A 323 6.55 -18.87 -6.21
CA MET A 323 5.38 -18.91 -5.31
C MET A 323 4.09 -19.22 -6.09
N TYR A 324 3.89 -18.59 -7.25
CA TYR A 324 2.76 -18.91 -8.13
C TYR A 324 2.86 -20.33 -8.71
N ARG A 325 4.06 -20.76 -9.13
CA ARG A 325 4.29 -22.13 -9.62
C ARG A 325 4.06 -23.17 -8.52
N ALA A 326 4.39 -22.87 -7.28
CA ALA A 326 4.15 -23.74 -6.13
C ALA A 326 2.65 -24.00 -5.89
N LEU A 327 1.81 -22.96 -5.99
CA LEU A 327 0.35 -23.15 -5.92
C LEU A 327 -0.22 -23.86 -7.15
N ALA A 328 0.27 -23.55 -8.35
CA ALA A 328 -0.12 -24.28 -9.55
C ALA A 328 0.24 -25.78 -9.47
N TRP A 329 1.42 -26.11 -8.93
CA TRP A 329 1.81 -27.49 -8.64
C TRP A 329 0.88 -28.15 -7.61
N LEU A 330 0.52 -27.45 -6.53
CA LEU A 330 -0.38 -27.99 -5.51
C LEU A 330 -1.76 -28.33 -6.08
N ILE A 331 -2.31 -27.46 -6.92
CA ILE A 331 -3.62 -27.64 -7.58
C ILE A 331 -3.58 -28.88 -8.49
N LEU A 332 -2.54 -29.00 -9.33
CA LEU A 332 -2.34 -30.16 -10.20
C LEU A 332 -2.17 -31.45 -9.41
N ASN A 333 -1.36 -31.41 -8.35
CA ASN A 333 -1.06 -32.60 -7.55
C ASN A 333 -2.27 -33.10 -6.75
N GLN A 334 -3.19 -32.22 -6.40
CA GLN A 334 -4.46 -32.58 -5.72
C GLN A 334 -5.61 -32.86 -6.68
N GLY A 335 -5.38 -32.72 -8.00
CA GLY A 335 -6.41 -32.95 -9.02
C GLY A 335 -7.59 -31.98 -8.96
N VAL A 336 -7.39 -30.77 -8.43
CA VAL A 336 -8.42 -29.73 -8.39
C VAL A 336 -8.53 -29.08 -9.77
N ASP A 337 -9.76 -28.90 -10.25
CA ASP A 337 -10.00 -28.16 -11.49
C ASP A 337 -9.55 -26.70 -11.31
N SER A 338 -8.57 -26.30 -12.12
CA SER A 338 -8.06 -24.94 -12.13
C SER A 338 -9.10 -23.87 -12.50
N GLN A 339 -10.23 -24.25 -13.09
CA GLN A 339 -11.32 -23.32 -13.40
C GLN A 339 -12.33 -23.18 -12.25
N ASP A 340 -12.31 -24.09 -11.27
CA ASP A 340 -13.12 -23.96 -10.06
C ASP A 340 -12.42 -23.05 -9.05
N GLU A 341 -12.64 -21.73 -9.19
CA GLU A 341 -12.02 -20.72 -8.33
C GLU A 341 -12.32 -20.94 -6.83
N ALA A 342 -13.48 -21.50 -6.49
CA ALA A 342 -13.84 -21.77 -5.11
C ALA A 342 -13.04 -22.95 -4.54
N ALA A 343 -12.93 -24.05 -5.29
CA ALA A 343 -12.10 -25.19 -4.89
C ALA A 343 -10.60 -24.82 -4.83
N VAL A 344 -10.13 -24.00 -5.78
CA VAL A 344 -8.76 -23.46 -5.74
C VAL A 344 -8.55 -22.57 -4.52
N ALA A 345 -9.49 -21.68 -4.20
CA ALA A 345 -9.40 -20.83 -3.01
C ALA A 345 -9.37 -21.66 -1.72
N GLU A 346 -10.22 -22.68 -1.59
CA GLU A 346 -10.28 -23.57 -0.43
C GLU A 346 -8.98 -24.37 -0.25
N LEU A 347 -8.42 -24.88 -1.35
CA LEU A 347 -7.15 -25.63 -1.32
C LEU A 347 -5.96 -24.71 -1.00
N THR A 348 -5.89 -23.55 -1.62
CA THR A 348 -4.71 -22.69 -1.54
C THR A 348 -4.70 -21.84 -0.28
N SER A 349 -5.84 -21.45 0.29
CA SER A 349 -5.92 -20.61 1.50
C SER A 349 -5.12 -21.13 2.69
N PRO A 350 -5.22 -22.42 3.10
CA PRO A 350 -4.43 -22.97 4.21
C PRO A 350 -3.00 -23.37 3.82
N ALA A 351 -2.66 -23.46 2.52
CA ALA A 351 -1.36 -23.98 2.09
C ALA A 351 -0.18 -23.13 2.58
N GLU A 352 0.84 -23.75 3.16
CA GLU A 352 2.05 -23.05 3.59
C GLU A 352 3.06 -23.02 2.43
N ILE A 353 3.52 -21.82 2.06
CA ILE A 353 4.58 -21.64 1.07
C ILE A 353 5.77 -21.03 1.77
N GLU A 354 6.91 -21.72 1.70
CA GLU A 354 8.16 -21.26 2.29
C GLU A 354 9.21 -21.20 1.18
N LEU A 355 9.79 -20.03 0.93
CA LEU A 355 10.97 -19.92 0.10
C LEU A 355 12.20 -20.35 0.89
N ILE A 356 13.01 -21.23 0.30
CA ILE A 356 14.21 -21.77 0.92
C ILE A 356 15.44 -21.37 0.12
N SER A 357 16.57 -21.24 0.82
CA SER A 357 17.78 -20.75 0.20
C SER A 357 18.55 -21.84 -0.55
N ARG A 358 18.91 -21.58 -1.82
CA ARG A 358 19.64 -22.52 -2.71
C ARG A 358 20.46 -21.79 -3.81
N PRO A 359 21.75 -21.48 -3.61
CA PRO A 359 22.56 -21.52 -2.39
C PRO A 359 22.28 -20.32 -1.47
N ALA A 360 22.75 -20.40 -0.21
CA ALA A 360 22.74 -19.27 0.73
C ALA A 360 23.46 -18.03 0.15
N PRO A 361 22.90 -16.81 0.27
CA PRO A 361 21.64 -16.41 0.92
C PRO A 361 20.40 -16.36 0.00
N GLN A 362 20.49 -16.80 -1.26
CA GLN A 362 19.46 -16.56 -2.26
C GLN A 362 18.23 -17.48 -2.12
N LEU A 363 17.03 -16.90 -2.07
CA LEU A 363 15.75 -17.62 -1.90
C LEU A 363 15.19 -18.14 -3.23
N THR A 364 15.82 -19.18 -3.78
CA THR A 364 15.53 -19.74 -5.12
C THR A 364 14.78 -21.08 -5.08
N GLY A 365 14.68 -21.70 -3.91
CA GLY A 365 13.91 -22.93 -3.69
C GLY A 365 12.56 -22.62 -3.05
N VAL A 366 11.65 -23.58 -3.09
CA VAL A 366 10.32 -23.43 -2.52
C VAL A 366 9.80 -24.74 -1.93
N LYS A 367 9.17 -24.64 -0.76
CA LYS A 367 8.39 -25.71 -0.15
C LYS A 367 6.91 -25.39 -0.17
N VAL A 368 6.09 -26.43 -0.27
CA VAL A 368 4.64 -26.39 -0.07
C VAL A 368 4.28 -27.38 1.03
N ASN A 369 3.64 -26.91 2.10
CA ASN A 369 3.27 -27.72 3.27
C ASN A 369 4.45 -28.56 3.79
N GLY A 370 5.65 -27.95 3.85
CA GLY A 370 6.90 -28.59 4.28
C GLY A 370 7.62 -29.45 3.24
N GLN A 371 6.98 -29.79 2.11
CA GLN A 371 7.58 -30.57 1.03
C GLN A 371 8.38 -29.67 0.08
N ASP A 372 9.66 -29.97 -0.16
CA ASP A 372 10.47 -29.29 -1.19
C ASP A 372 9.96 -29.67 -2.59
N VAL A 373 9.48 -28.68 -3.33
CA VAL A 373 8.92 -28.82 -4.68
C VAL A 373 9.72 -28.04 -5.71
N SER A 374 10.91 -27.57 -5.35
CA SER A 374 11.73 -26.65 -6.17
C SER A 374 11.92 -27.12 -7.60
N ASP A 375 12.11 -28.43 -7.82
CA ASP A 375 12.30 -28.99 -9.16
C ASP A 375 10.97 -29.32 -9.84
N ALA A 376 9.99 -29.82 -9.08
CA ALA A 376 8.67 -30.18 -9.58
C ALA A 376 7.89 -28.97 -10.14
N ILE A 377 8.10 -27.78 -9.56
CA ILE A 377 7.46 -26.54 -10.02
C ILE A 377 8.00 -26.03 -11.37
N ARG A 378 9.12 -26.57 -11.88
CA ARG A 378 9.77 -26.12 -13.13
C ARG A 378 9.31 -26.90 -14.36
N THR A 379 8.36 -27.82 -14.21
CA THR A 379 7.83 -28.60 -15.33
C THR A 379 7.03 -27.72 -16.32
N PRO A 380 6.96 -28.10 -17.61
CA PRO A 380 6.14 -27.40 -18.60
C PRO A 380 4.66 -27.32 -18.19
N THR A 381 4.11 -28.41 -17.63
CA THR A 381 2.71 -28.49 -17.19
C THR A 381 2.38 -27.46 -16.11
N VAL A 382 3.24 -27.32 -15.09
CA VAL A 382 3.08 -26.28 -14.06
C VAL A 382 3.17 -24.90 -14.69
N THR A 383 4.16 -24.68 -15.57
CA THR A 383 4.40 -23.38 -16.21
C THR A 383 3.20 -22.88 -17.03
N GLN A 384 2.52 -23.79 -17.75
CA GLN A 384 1.32 -23.47 -18.52
C GLN A 384 0.16 -23.00 -17.64
N LEU A 385 0.05 -23.52 -16.42
CA LEU A 385 -1.05 -23.21 -15.52
C LEU A 385 -0.89 -21.87 -14.78
N VAL A 386 0.34 -21.33 -14.69
CA VAL A 386 0.65 -20.13 -13.88
C VAL A 386 -0.19 -18.91 -14.22
N SER A 387 -0.37 -18.59 -15.52
CA SER A 387 -1.08 -17.36 -15.90
C SER A 387 -2.57 -17.44 -15.53
N THR A 388 -3.19 -18.63 -15.64
CA THR A 388 -4.58 -18.88 -15.19
C THR A 388 -4.70 -18.70 -13.67
N ILE A 389 -3.80 -19.33 -12.91
CA ILE A 389 -3.83 -19.30 -11.44
C ILE A 389 -3.50 -17.91 -10.89
N ALA A 390 -2.58 -17.19 -11.53
CA ALA A 390 -2.23 -15.82 -11.15
C ALA A 390 -3.34 -14.80 -11.45
N ALA A 391 -4.33 -15.14 -12.27
CA ALA A 391 -5.49 -14.30 -12.55
C ALA A 391 -6.60 -14.44 -11.48
N GLN A 392 -6.55 -15.47 -10.62
CA GLN A 392 -7.57 -15.70 -9.59
C GLN A 392 -7.34 -14.83 -8.34
N GLY A 393 -8.41 -14.18 -7.88
CA GLY A 393 -8.36 -13.23 -6.77
C GLY A 393 -7.88 -13.83 -5.45
N ALA A 394 -8.35 -15.02 -5.08
CA ALA A 394 -7.99 -15.67 -3.82
C ALA A 394 -6.51 -16.05 -3.75
N VAL A 395 -5.99 -16.67 -4.82
CA VAL A 395 -4.58 -17.04 -4.95
C VAL A 395 -3.70 -15.79 -4.83
N ARG A 396 -4.09 -14.74 -5.54
CA ARG A 396 -3.35 -13.49 -5.54
C ARG A 396 -3.38 -12.79 -4.19
N ALA A 397 -4.52 -12.75 -3.50
CA ALA A 397 -4.63 -12.17 -2.16
C ALA A 397 -3.69 -12.87 -1.16
N LYS A 398 -3.63 -14.21 -1.22
CA LYS A 398 -2.71 -15.01 -0.40
C LYS A 398 -1.25 -14.68 -0.72
N LEU A 399 -0.87 -14.75 -2.00
CA LEU A 399 0.52 -14.54 -2.40
C LEU A 399 0.98 -13.10 -2.18
N LEU A 400 0.12 -12.11 -2.38
CA LEU A 400 0.43 -10.71 -2.12
C LEU A 400 0.81 -10.48 -0.66
N LYS A 401 0.07 -11.11 0.27
CA LYS A 401 0.39 -11.06 1.71
C LYS A 401 1.78 -11.64 1.97
N LEU A 402 2.07 -12.82 1.43
CA LEU A 402 3.34 -13.51 1.65
C LEU A 402 4.52 -12.77 1.00
N GLN A 403 4.36 -12.28 -0.23
CA GLN A 403 5.37 -11.47 -0.91
C GLN A 403 5.69 -10.22 -0.10
N ARG A 404 4.67 -9.50 0.41
CA ARG A 404 4.88 -8.31 1.24
C ARG A 404 5.60 -8.64 2.54
N GLN A 405 5.27 -9.75 3.19
CA GLN A 405 5.98 -10.24 4.38
C GLN A 405 7.48 -10.43 4.13
N TYR A 406 7.86 -10.95 2.97
CA TYR A 406 9.29 -11.05 2.59
C TYR A 406 9.96 -9.68 2.38
N GLY A 407 9.19 -8.65 2.01
CA GLY A 407 9.69 -7.28 1.85
C GLY A 407 9.60 -6.40 3.09
N ASP A 408 9.02 -6.87 4.20
CA ASP A 408 8.86 -6.05 5.42
C ASP A 408 10.22 -5.55 5.96
N ARG A 409 11.25 -6.40 5.89
CA ARG A 409 12.64 -6.07 6.27
C ARG A 409 13.39 -5.27 5.20
N GLY A 410 12.81 -5.17 4.00
CA GLY A 410 13.47 -4.64 2.82
C GLY A 410 14.71 -5.47 2.44
N GLY A 411 15.59 -4.88 1.65
CA GLY A 411 16.86 -5.52 1.24
C GLY A 411 16.66 -6.68 0.27
N ILE A 412 15.65 -6.54 -0.58
CA ILE A 412 15.28 -7.56 -1.54
C ILE A 412 15.30 -7.00 -2.97
N VAL A 413 15.59 -7.88 -3.92
CA VAL A 413 15.38 -7.66 -5.35
C VAL A 413 14.31 -8.65 -5.78
N ALA A 414 13.10 -8.14 -6.02
CA ALA A 414 11.94 -8.94 -6.34
C ALA A 414 11.56 -8.79 -7.79
N GLU A 415 11.22 -9.90 -8.44
CA GLU A 415 10.79 -9.87 -9.83
C GLU A 415 9.39 -10.41 -10.05
N GLY A 416 8.74 -9.94 -11.10
CA GLY A 416 7.41 -10.41 -11.46
C GLY A 416 6.79 -9.60 -12.61
N ARG A 417 5.48 -9.41 -12.53
CA ARG A 417 4.68 -8.70 -13.53
C ARG A 417 4.02 -7.43 -12.98
N ASP A 418 3.93 -7.34 -11.66
CA ASP A 418 3.18 -6.32 -10.94
C ASP A 418 3.82 -6.01 -9.58
N ILE A 419 5.13 -6.24 -9.45
CA ILE A 419 5.89 -6.00 -8.24
C ILE A 419 5.86 -4.51 -7.88
N GLY A 420 6.27 -3.63 -8.79
CA GLY A 420 6.32 -2.18 -8.57
C GLY A 420 4.96 -1.50 -8.58
N THR A 421 3.92 -2.14 -9.10
CA THR A 421 2.55 -1.58 -9.16
C THR A 421 1.68 -2.03 -8.00
N GLN A 422 1.80 -3.29 -7.58
CA GLN A 422 0.88 -3.92 -6.63
C GLN A 422 1.57 -4.48 -5.40
N VAL A 423 2.68 -5.22 -5.56
CA VAL A 423 3.34 -5.88 -4.43
C VAL A 423 4.06 -4.86 -3.55
N PHE A 424 5.02 -4.14 -4.12
CA PHE A 424 5.85 -3.09 -3.53
C PHE A 424 5.67 -1.75 -4.28
N PRO A 425 4.49 -1.13 -4.19
CA PRO A 425 4.22 0.18 -4.78
C PRO A 425 5.06 1.31 -4.18
N ASN A 426 5.74 1.06 -3.06
CA ASN A 426 6.67 1.99 -2.41
C ASN A 426 8.10 1.42 -2.41
N ALA A 427 8.44 0.56 -3.38
CA ALA A 427 9.83 0.16 -3.62
C ALA A 427 10.65 1.40 -3.99
N GLU A 428 11.85 1.50 -3.43
CA GLU A 428 12.78 2.61 -3.66
C GLU A 428 13.27 2.66 -5.12
N LEU A 429 13.47 1.50 -5.74
CA LEU A 429 13.79 1.39 -7.17
C LEU A 429 12.77 0.48 -7.87
N LYS A 430 12.18 0.97 -8.96
CA LYS A 430 11.29 0.18 -9.82
C LYS A 430 11.83 0.18 -11.24
N ILE A 431 12.03 -1.01 -11.78
CA ILE A 431 12.50 -1.24 -13.13
C ILE A 431 11.40 -1.94 -13.92
N PHE A 432 11.11 -1.44 -15.12
CA PHE A 432 10.29 -2.13 -16.10
C PHE A 432 11.20 -2.63 -17.23
N LEU A 433 11.62 -3.89 -17.13
CA LEU A 433 12.55 -4.52 -18.06
C LEU A 433 11.79 -5.14 -19.23
N THR A 434 12.03 -4.63 -20.43
CA THR A 434 11.36 -5.04 -21.66
C THR A 434 12.34 -5.57 -22.70
N ALA A 435 11.81 -6.30 -23.67
CA ALA A 435 12.49 -6.67 -24.91
C ALA A 435 11.43 -6.98 -25.97
N SER A 436 11.75 -6.81 -27.25
CA SER A 436 10.84 -7.20 -28.34
C SER A 436 10.43 -8.68 -28.24
N VAL A 437 9.25 -9.01 -28.76
CA VAL A 437 8.76 -10.41 -28.80
C VAL A 437 9.76 -11.28 -29.57
N GLN A 438 10.31 -10.75 -30.67
CA GLN A 438 11.29 -11.40 -31.53
C GLN A 438 12.57 -11.74 -30.77
N GLU A 439 13.13 -10.78 -30.03
CA GLU A 439 14.35 -11.02 -29.26
C GLU A 439 14.12 -12.03 -28.13
N ARG A 440 12.96 -11.96 -27.46
CA ARG A 440 12.60 -12.93 -26.42
C ARG A 440 12.39 -14.34 -26.97
N ALA A 441 11.77 -14.47 -28.15
CA ALA A 441 11.63 -15.74 -28.84
C ALA A 441 13.01 -16.29 -29.26
N ARG A 442 13.89 -15.45 -29.81
CA ARG A 442 15.27 -15.81 -30.17
C ARG A 442 16.07 -16.33 -28.96
N ARG A 443 16.00 -15.64 -27.82
CA ARG A 443 16.63 -16.08 -26.55
C ARG A 443 16.09 -17.42 -26.10
N ARG A 444 14.78 -17.60 -26.16
CA ARG A 444 14.11 -18.82 -25.71
C ARG A 444 14.38 -20.01 -26.63
N LEU A 445 14.54 -19.79 -27.93
CA LEU A 445 14.99 -20.81 -28.87
C LEU A 445 16.41 -21.30 -28.53
N LYS A 446 17.34 -20.39 -28.27
CA LYS A 446 18.71 -20.74 -27.83
C LYS A 446 18.70 -21.56 -26.53
N ASP A 447 17.84 -21.24 -25.58
CA ASP A 447 17.67 -22.02 -24.34
C ASP A 447 17.21 -23.46 -24.64
N PHE A 448 16.28 -23.64 -25.57
CA PHE A 448 15.80 -24.97 -25.97
C PHE A 448 16.88 -25.78 -26.71
N GLU A 449 17.61 -25.14 -27.62
CA GLU A 449 18.75 -25.74 -28.33
C GLU A 449 19.82 -26.21 -27.33
N ALA A 450 20.15 -25.39 -26.34
CA ALA A 450 21.12 -25.73 -25.29
C ALA A 450 20.66 -26.90 -24.39
N GLN A 451 19.35 -27.13 -24.26
CA GLN A 451 18.76 -28.23 -23.49
C GLN A 451 18.56 -29.51 -24.31
N GLY A 452 19.00 -29.54 -25.58
CA GLY A 452 18.88 -30.70 -26.46
C GLY A 452 17.46 -30.96 -26.97
N ASN A 453 16.54 -29.99 -26.82
CA ASN A 453 15.20 -30.08 -27.40
C ASN A 453 15.25 -29.66 -28.87
N GLN A 454 15.07 -30.61 -29.79
CA GLN A 454 14.98 -30.31 -31.23
C GLN A 454 13.54 -30.03 -31.66
N THR A 455 13.41 -29.07 -32.58
CA THR A 455 12.20 -28.61 -33.31
C THR A 455 11.19 -27.78 -32.52
N VAL A 456 11.55 -26.53 -32.23
CA VAL A 456 10.56 -25.47 -31.91
C VAL A 456 10.63 -24.43 -33.03
N ASP A 457 9.51 -24.16 -33.69
CA ASP A 457 9.41 -23.11 -34.69
C ASP A 457 9.47 -21.73 -34.01
N LEU A 458 10.37 -20.86 -34.49
CA LEU A 458 10.51 -19.49 -33.98
C LEU A 458 9.19 -18.72 -34.11
N SER A 459 8.44 -18.93 -35.19
CA SER A 459 7.17 -18.22 -35.42
C SER A 459 6.09 -18.62 -34.39
N GLN A 460 6.03 -19.90 -34.04
CA GLN A 460 5.14 -20.39 -32.99
C GLN A 460 5.54 -19.84 -31.62
N LEU A 461 6.84 -19.76 -31.34
CA LEU A 461 7.35 -19.23 -30.08
C LEU A 461 7.06 -17.74 -29.90
N GLU A 462 7.15 -16.96 -30.98
CA GLU A 462 6.73 -15.56 -31.01
C GLU A 462 5.22 -15.43 -30.72
N ALA A 463 4.39 -16.26 -31.36
CA ALA A 463 2.94 -16.25 -31.13
C ALA A 463 2.57 -16.61 -29.69
N ASP A 464 3.19 -17.65 -29.12
CA ASP A 464 2.96 -18.09 -27.73
C ASP A 464 3.35 -17.01 -26.72
N ILE A 465 4.51 -16.35 -26.95
CA ILE A 465 4.98 -15.25 -26.11
C ILE A 465 4.02 -14.05 -26.20
N ALA A 466 3.60 -13.67 -27.41
CA ALA A 466 2.67 -12.56 -27.62
C ALA A 466 1.30 -12.83 -26.97
N GLN A 467 0.76 -14.04 -27.11
CA GLN A 467 -0.49 -14.44 -26.47
C GLN A 467 -0.38 -14.37 -24.95
N ARG A 468 0.75 -14.83 -24.40
CA ARG A 468 0.99 -14.76 -22.96
C ARG A 468 1.05 -13.33 -22.45
N ASP A 469 1.77 -12.45 -23.15
CA ASP A 469 1.85 -11.03 -22.77
C ASP A 469 0.49 -10.35 -22.85
N TYR A 470 -0.34 -10.70 -23.84
CA TYR A 470 -1.73 -10.26 -23.91
C TYR A 470 -2.50 -10.69 -22.65
N LEU A 471 -2.51 -11.99 -22.32
CA LEU A 471 -3.21 -12.49 -21.12
C LEU A 471 -2.74 -11.81 -19.82
N ASP A 472 -1.43 -11.59 -19.68
CA ASP A 472 -0.87 -10.97 -18.49
C ASP A 472 -1.17 -9.46 -18.40
N SER A 473 -1.26 -8.76 -19.53
CA SER A 473 -1.55 -7.32 -19.59
C SER A 473 -3.05 -7.00 -19.60
N THR A 474 -3.92 -7.93 -20.00
CA THR A 474 -5.38 -7.71 -20.07
C THR A 474 -6.16 -8.38 -18.94
N ARG A 475 -5.49 -9.04 -17.98
CA ARG A 475 -6.18 -9.62 -16.81
C ARG A 475 -6.82 -8.51 -15.97
N ALA A 476 -8.02 -8.79 -15.46
CA ALA A 476 -8.79 -7.83 -14.65
C ALA A 476 -8.07 -7.46 -13.35
N ILE A 477 -7.38 -8.41 -12.74
CA ILE A 477 -6.67 -8.19 -11.47
C ILE A 477 -5.18 -8.04 -11.74
N ALA A 478 -4.65 -6.85 -11.43
CA ALA A 478 -3.24 -6.52 -11.48
C ALA A 478 -2.54 -6.81 -12.83
N PRO A 479 -3.00 -6.19 -13.91
CA PRO A 479 -2.39 -6.36 -15.22
C PRO A 479 -0.88 -6.05 -15.19
N LEU A 480 -0.12 -6.72 -16.06
CA LEU A 480 1.26 -6.35 -16.37
C LEU A 480 1.26 -4.93 -16.94
N GLN A 481 1.74 -3.99 -16.15
CA GLN A 481 1.83 -2.58 -16.51
C GLN A 481 3.04 -1.95 -15.84
N LYS A 482 3.62 -0.97 -16.52
CA LYS A 482 4.71 -0.16 -15.97
C LYS A 482 4.17 0.73 -14.85
N ALA A 483 4.80 0.70 -13.68
CA ALA A 483 4.48 1.66 -12.62
C ALA A 483 4.82 3.09 -13.08
N GLY A 484 4.05 4.09 -12.66
CA GLY A 484 4.22 5.47 -13.13
C GLY A 484 5.60 6.07 -12.85
N ASP A 485 6.27 5.60 -11.80
CA ASP A 485 7.61 5.97 -11.35
C ASP A 485 8.68 4.92 -11.70
N ALA A 486 8.36 3.89 -12.49
CA ALA A 486 9.35 2.90 -12.91
C ALA A 486 10.23 3.40 -14.06
N VAL A 487 11.52 3.13 -13.95
CA VAL A 487 12.50 3.31 -15.04
C VAL A 487 12.36 2.16 -16.02
N GLU A 488 12.16 2.46 -17.28
CA GLU A 488 12.06 1.44 -18.34
C GLU A 488 13.42 1.17 -18.95
N ILE A 489 13.77 -0.12 -19.05
CA ILE A 489 15.02 -0.58 -19.66
C ILE A 489 14.63 -1.53 -20.80
N VAL A 490 14.93 -1.13 -22.04
CA VAL A 490 14.76 -1.95 -23.23
C VAL A 490 16.04 -2.74 -23.45
N SER A 491 15.96 -4.07 -23.35
CA SER A 491 17.13 -4.96 -23.33
C SER A 491 17.47 -5.61 -24.67
N ASP A 492 16.86 -5.20 -25.78
CA ASP A 492 17.06 -5.80 -27.11
C ASP A 492 18.53 -5.86 -27.53
N ASP A 493 19.25 -4.74 -27.39
CA ASP A 493 20.65 -4.59 -27.80
C ASP A 493 21.63 -4.53 -26.62
N LEU A 494 21.16 -4.86 -25.41
CA LEU A 494 21.97 -4.84 -24.20
C LEU A 494 22.34 -6.26 -23.76
N THR A 495 23.59 -6.44 -23.37
CA THR A 495 24.02 -7.62 -22.63
C THR A 495 23.42 -7.60 -21.22
N ILE A 496 23.32 -8.78 -20.60
CA ILE A 496 22.86 -8.90 -19.21
C ILE A 496 23.74 -8.06 -18.27
N ALA A 497 25.05 -8.02 -18.51
CA ALA A 497 25.99 -7.24 -17.70
C ALA A 497 25.71 -5.73 -17.78
N GLU A 498 25.44 -5.20 -18.97
CA GLU A 498 25.10 -3.77 -19.15
C GLU A 498 23.79 -3.43 -18.45
N VAL A 499 22.76 -4.27 -18.57
CA VAL A 499 21.49 -4.08 -17.84
C VAL A 499 21.71 -4.08 -16.33
N VAL A 500 22.54 -4.98 -15.82
CA VAL A 500 22.86 -5.06 -14.38
C VAL A 500 23.59 -3.81 -13.90
N GLU A 501 24.57 -3.29 -14.66
CA GLU A 501 25.26 -2.04 -14.30
C GLU A 501 24.31 -0.84 -14.26
N ILE A 502 23.41 -0.71 -15.25
CA ILE A 502 22.40 0.37 -15.26
C ILE A 502 21.57 0.34 -13.97
N ILE A 503 21.10 -0.84 -13.56
CA ILE A 503 20.29 -0.99 -12.35
C ILE A 503 21.10 -0.67 -11.08
N ILE A 504 22.38 -1.07 -11.02
CA ILE A 504 23.26 -0.77 -9.89
C ILE A 504 23.54 0.73 -9.77
N ASP A 505 23.76 1.41 -10.89
CA ASP A 505 24.00 2.86 -10.89
C ASP A 505 22.75 3.63 -10.47
N LEU A 506 21.58 3.20 -10.94
CA LEU A 506 20.29 3.73 -10.46
C LEU A 506 20.11 3.51 -8.95
N TYR A 507 20.48 2.33 -8.44
CA TYR A 507 20.39 2.03 -7.02
C TYR A 507 21.30 2.91 -6.16
N LYS A 508 22.54 3.16 -6.60
CA LYS A 508 23.50 4.03 -5.87
C LYS A 508 23.10 5.50 -5.84
N ALA A 509 22.18 5.92 -6.70
CA ALA A 509 21.69 7.29 -6.77
C ALA A 509 20.53 7.57 -5.79
N ILE A 510 19.99 6.53 -5.15
CA ILE A 510 18.95 6.58 -4.12
C ILE A 510 19.61 6.70 -2.75
#